data_AF-A0A1X6ZYD4-F1
#
_entry.id   AF-A0A1X6ZYD4-F1
#
_cell.length_a   1.000
_cell.length_b   1.000
_cell.length_c   1.000
_cell.angle_alpha   90.00
_cell.angle_beta   90.00
_cell.angle_gamma   90.00
#
_symmetry.space_group_name_H-M   'P 1'
#
loop_
_entity.id
_entity.type
_entity.pdbx_description
1 polymer ?
#
loop_
_entity_poly.entity_id
_entity_poly.type
_entity_poly.pdbx_seq_one_letter_code
_entity_poly.pdbx_strand_id
1 'polypeptide(L)'
;MTGVKAGDVSNIKEAILSKFAPVLALKSAALQPTSNFQTLKIQELHQAWAVFTDVLPTILAQCSGLSTHPKSGEGPFSELLWDFLNGREICISLNKSGGFDLSINAEKVQWMETQLPLDLLFLKLLALDYTPEEFRALAG
;
A
#
# COMPACT_ATOMS: atom_id res chain seq x y z
N MET A 1 35.82 10.76 9.78
CA MET A 1 35.47 9.33 10.00
C MET A 1 34.42 9.28 11.10
N THR A 2 33.14 9.37 10.74
CA THR A 2 32.03 9.17 11.67
C THR A 2 31.62 7.71 11.57
N GLY A 3 32.05 6.91 12.55
CA GLY A 3 31.63 5.53 12.70
C GLY A 3 30.14 5.48 12.97
N VAL A 4 29.35 5.11 11.97
CA VAL A 4 27.95 4.71 12.13
C VAL A 4 27.97 3.45 12.99
N LYS A 5 27.44 3.54 14.21
CA LYS A 5 27.34 2.42 15.14
C LYS A 5 26.49 1.33 14.48
N ALA A 6 27.06 0.14 14.32
CA ALA A 6 26.38 -1.05 13.79
C ALA A 6 25.07 -1.41 14.53
N GLY A 7 24.85 -0.87 15.74
CA GLY A 7 23.60 -1.03 16.51
C GLY A 7 22.40 -0.23 15.96
N ASP A 8 22.63 0.93 15.32
CA ASP A 8 21.53 1.74 14.78
C ASP A 8 20.92 1.10 13.53
N VAL A 9 21.74 0.48 12.69
CA VAL A 9 21.30 -0.20 11.46
C VAL A 9 20.44 -1.43 11.76
N SER A 10 20.76 -2.19 12.81
CA SER A 10 19.97 -3.36 13.23
C SER A 10 18.58 -2.96 13.74
N ASN A 11 18.50 -1.90 14.56
CA ASN A 11 17.23 -1.37 15.07
C ASN A 11 16.35 -0.80 13.97
N ILE A 12 16.94 -0.10 12.98
CA ILE A 12 16.22 0.42 11.81
C ILE A 12 15.63 -0.73 11.00
N LYS A 13 16.38 -1.81 10.77
CA LYS A 13 15.90 -2.99 10.03
C LYS A 13 14.74 -3.68 10.72
N GLU A 14 14.78 -3.85 12.05
CA GLU A 14 13.68 -4.45 12.82
C GLU A 14 12.42 -3.58 12.84
N ALA A 15 12.56 -2.27 13.03
CA ALA A 15 11.44 -1.33 12.96
C ALA A 15 10.75 -1.35 11.59
N ILE A 16 11.53 -1.46 10.52
CA ILE A 16 11.03 -1.54 9.14
C ILE A 16 10.32 -2.88 8.90
N LEU A 17 10.92 -4.01 9.30
CA LEU A 17 10.27 -5.32 9.20
C LEU A 17 8.93 -5.35 9.97
N SER A 18 8.85 -4.67 11.11
CA SER A 18 7.61 -4.50 11.86
C SER A 18 6.52 -3.77 11.06
N LYS A 19 6.89 -2.72 10.28
CA LYS A 19 5.93 -2.01 9.40
C LYS A 19 5.37 -2.92 8.29
N PHE A 20 6.16 -3.88 7.80
CA PHE A 20 5.73 -4.82 6.77
C PHE A 20 4.98 -6.05 7.31
N ALA A 21 4.99 -6.28 8.63
CA ALA A 21 4.35 -7.44 9.25
C ALA A 21 2.87 -7.64 8.85
N PRO A 22 2.02 -6.60 8.77
CA PRO A 22 0.63 -6.77 8.34
C PRO A 22 0.49 -7.28 6.90
N VAL A 23 1.39 -6.86 6.00
CA VAL A 23 1.39 -7.32 4.59
C VAL A 23 1.90 -8.75 4.47
N LEU A 24 2.91 -9.11 5.26
CA LEU A 24 3.40 -10.48 5.33
C LEU A 24 2.35 -11.43 5.91
N ALA A 25 1.58 -10.97 6.91
CA ALA A 25 0.45 -11.72 7.47
C ALA A 25 -0.66 -11.92 6.42
N LEU A 26 -1.01 -10.87 5.66
CA LEU A 26 -1.96 -10.95 4.56
C LEU A 26 -1.53 -11.98 3.52
N LYS A 27 -0.28 -11.93 3.07
CA LYS A 27 0.26 -12.87 2.08
C LYS A 27 0.26 -14.31 2.58
N SER A 28 0.52 -14.50 3.87
CA SER A 28 0.50 -15.82 4.50
C SER A 28 -0.92 -16.38 4.63
N ALA A 29 -1.92 -15.51 4.84
CA ALA A 29 -3.33 -15.88 4.89
C ALA A 29 -3.93 -16.10 3.49
N ALA A 30 -3.43 -15.37 2.48
CA ALA A 30 -3.90 -15.44 1.10
C ALA A 30 -3.15 -16.52 0.31
N LEU A 31 -3.50 -17.78 0.52
CA LEU A 31 -2.95 -18.93 -0.22
C LEU A 31 -3.91 -19.32 -1.37
N GLN A 32 -4.06 -18.47 -2.39
CA GLN A 32 -4.74 -18.83 -3.64
C GLN A 32 -4.14 -18.09 -4.85
N PRO A 33 -3.65 -18.81 -5.88
CA PRO A 33 -3.34 -18.22 -7.17
C PRO A 33 -4.62 -18.21 -8.01
N THR A 34 -5.30 -17.06 -8.14
CA THR A 34 -6.36 -16.92 -9.15
C THR A 34 -5.76 -16.36 -10.44
N SER A 35 -4.99 -17.24 -11.10
CA SER A 35 -4.69 -17.13 -12.52
C SER A 35 -5.94 -17.54 -13.29
N ASN A 36 -6.88 -16.61 -13.48
CA ASN A 36 -7.87 -16.62 -14.56
C ASN A 36 -8.52 -15.24 -14.63
N PHE A 37 -8.39 -14.55 -15.76
CA PHE A 37 -9.06 -13.28 -16.04
C PHE A 37 -10.56 -13.51 -16.20
N GLN A 38 -11.27 -13.61 -15.08
CA GLN A 38 -12.73 -13.66 -15.06
C GLN A 38 -13.25 -12.45 -14.31
N THR A 39 -14.17 -11.71 -14.94
CA THR A 39 -14.90 -10.64 -14.28
C THR A 39 -15.62 -11.20 -13.06
N LEU A 40 -15.30 -10.67 -11.89
CA LEU A 40 -15.93 -11.05 -10.64
C LEU A 40 -17.38 -10.58 -10.60
N LYS A 41 -18.23 -11.35 -9.92
CA LYS A 41 -19.60 -10.94 -9.59
C LYS A 41 -19.55 -9.78 -8.59
N ILE A 42 -20.62 -8.98 -8.56
CA ILE A 42 -20.74 -7.84 -7.63
C ILE A 42 -20.49 -8.28 -6.18
N GLN A 43 -21.02 -9.42 -5.74
CA GLN A 43 -20.81 -9.93 -4.39
C GLN A 43 -19.34 -10.24 -4.07
N GLU A 44 -18.59 -10.76 -5.05
CA GLU A 44 -17.16 -11.05 -4.90
C GLU A 44 -16.34 -9.75 -4.84
N LEU A 45 -16.74 -8.74 -5.62
CA LEU A 45 -16.16 -7.39 -5.54
C LEU A 45 -16.40 -6.75 -4.17
N HIS A 46 -17.62 -6.88 -3.62
CA HIS A 46 -17.92 -6.41 -2.25
C HIS A 46 -17.05 -7.11 -1.21
N GLN A 47 -16.85 -8.43 -1.33
CA GLN A 47 -16.01 -9.17 -0.40
C GLN A 47 -14.54 -8.73 -0.47
N ALA A 48 -14.00 -8.59 -1.68
CA ALA A 48 -12.63 -8.12 -1.87
C ALA A 48 -12.45 -6.69 -1.33
N TRP A 49 -13.43 -5.81 -1.56
CA TRP A 49 -13.42 -4.46 -1.03
C TRP A 49 -13.51 -4.42 0.49
N ALA A 50 -14.37 -5.25 1.10
CA ALA A 50 -14.48 -5.34 2.56
C ALA A 50 -13.15 -5.74 3.21
N VAL A 51 -12.44 -6.72 2.63
CA VAL A 51 -11.10 -7.10 3.11
C VAL A 51 -10.12 -5.95 3.00
N PHE A 52 -10.15 -5.20 1.90
CA PHE A 52 -9.33 -4.00 1.75
C PHE A 52 -9.64 -2.95 2.81
N THR A 53 -10.91 -2.60 3.02
CA THR A 53 -11.32 -1.57 3.98
C THR A 53 -11.03 -1.96 5.42
N ASP A 54 -11.09 -3.25 5.75
CA ASP A 54 -10.78 -3.75 7.10
C ASP A 54 -9.29 -3.63 7.41
N VAL A 55 -8.43 -3.84 6.41
CA VAL A 55 -6.97 -3.92 6.62
C VAL A 55 -6.28 -2.57 6.40
N LEU A 56 -6.84 -1.72 5.54
CA LEU A 56 -6.29 -0.41 5.20
C LEU A 56 -5.94 0.45 6.44
N PRO A 57 -6.79 0.59 7.47
CA PRO A 57 -6.47 1.39 8.66
C PRO A 57 -5.21 0.88 9.40
N THR A 58 -5.02 -0.44 9.44
CA THR A 58 -3.85 -1.06 10.08
C THR A 58 -2.57 -0.71 9.32
N ILE A 59 -2.63 -0.69 7.99
CA ILE A 59 -1.51 -0.28 7.13
C ILE A 59 -1.23 1.21 7.27
N LEU A 60 -2.27 2.06 7.21
CA LEU A 60 -2.12 3.50 7.35
C LEU A 60 -1.55 3.88 8.72
N ALA A 61 -1.88 3.15 9.79
CA ALA A 61 -1.27 3.35 11.11
C ALA A 61 0.26 3.11 11.14
N GLN A 62 0.82 2.38 10.17
CA GLN A 62 2.26 2.19 10.01
C GLN A 62 2.92 3.27 9.14
N CYS A 63 2.12 4.07 8.44
CA CYS A 63 2.58 5.16 7.58
C CYS A 63 2.60 6.48 8.37
N SER A 64 3.70 7.21 8.29
CA SER A 64 3.86 8.50 8.96
C SER A 64 3.25 9.68 8.19
N GLY A 65 3.07 9.54 6.86
CA GLY A 65 2.61 10.62 5.98
C GLY A 65 1.31 10.38 5.23
N LEU A 66 0.70 9.21 5.36
CA LEU A 66 -0.49 8.81 4.59
C LEU A 66 -1.75 8.83 5.46
N SER A 67 -2.82 9.45 4.97
CA SER A 67 -4.15 9.34 5.59
C SER A 67 -5.26 9.17 4.55
N THR A 68 -6.43 8.75 5.01
CA THR A 68 -7.65 8.81 4.20
C THR A 68 -8.00 10.25 3.85
N HIS A 69 -8.41 10.48 2.61
CA HIS A 69 -8.83 11.80 2.11
C HIS A 69 -10.30 12.09 2.52
N PRO A 70 -10.70 13.34 2.79
CA PRO A 70 -12.08 13.66 3.21
C PRO A 70 -13.16 13.32 2.18
N LYS A 71 -12.79 13.26 0.90
CA LYS A 71 -13.67 12.84 -0.22
C LYS A 71 -13.61 11.34 -0.51
N SER A 72 -12.95 10.58 0.36
CA SER A 72 -12.88 9.13 0.17
C SER A 72 -14.28 8.52 0.26
N GLY A 73 -14.58 7.56 -0.62
CA GLY A 73 -15.90 6.92 -0.70
C GLY A 73 -16.95 7.64 -1.57
N GLU A 74 -16.59 8.70 -2.33
CA GLU A 74 -17.50 9.32 -3.31
C GLU A 74 -17.88 8.37 -4.47
N GLY A 75 -17.12 7.30 -4.69
CA GLY A 75 -17.38 6.26 -5.69
C GLY A 75 -17.42 4.84 -5.11
N PRO A 76 -18.15 3.89 -5.75
CA PRO A 76 -18.14 2.50 -5.34
C PRO A 76 -16.75 1.88 -5.59
N PHE A 77 -16.24 1.17 -4.59
CA PHE A 77 -14.94 0.49 -4.61
C PHE A 77 -13.74 1.38 -4.95
N SER A 78 -13.75 2.62 -4.46
CA SER A 78 -12.62 3.55 -4.60
C SER A 78 -12.31 4.24 -3.28
N GLU A 79 -11.02 4.37 -2.98
CA GLU A 79 -10.49 5.01 -1.80
C GLU A 79 -9.47 6.06 -2.23
N LEU A 80 -9.59 7.26 -1.68
CA LEU A 80 -8.64 8.34 -1.88
C LEU A 80 -7.80 8.51 -0.61
N LEU A 81 -6.49 8.54 -0.77
CA LEU A 81 -5.52 8.80 0.29
C LEU A 81 -4.72 10.06 -0.05
N TRP A 82 -4.28 10.75 1.00
CA TRP A 82 -3.39 11.89 0.87
C TRP A 82 -2.03 11.58 1.47
N ASP A 83 -0.97 11.88 0.71
CA ASP A 83 0.40 11.88 1.19
C ASP A 83 0.83 13.31 1.48
N PHE A 84 0.84 13.66 2.77
CA PHE A 84 1.20 15.01 3.23
C PHE A 84 2.69 15.31 3.07
N LEU A 85 3.54 14.29 3.12
CA LEU A 85 4.98 14.47 3.05
C LEU A 85 5.43 14.81 1.63
N ASN A 86 4.76 14.24 0.64
CA ASN A 86 5.12 14.38 -0.77
C ASN A 86 4.13 15.23 -1.58
N GLY A 87 3.05 15.71 -0.95
CA GLY A 87 2.04 16.55 -1.62
C GLY A 87 1.34 15.87 -2.78
N ARG A 88 1.03 14.57 -2.65
CA ARG A 88 0.43 13.75 -3.71
C ARG A 88 -0.86 13.10 -3.26
N GLU A 89 -1.79 12.98 -4.19
CA GLU A 89 -3.03 12.23 -4.01
C GLU A 89 -2.83 10.80 -4.52
N ILE A 90 -3.35 9.83 -3.78
CA ILE A 90 -3.30 8.43 -4.14
C ILE A 90 -4.74 7.92 -4.26
N CYS A 91 -5.09 7.38 -5.41
CA CYS A 91 -6.38 6.75 -5.66
C CYS A 91 -6.19 5.24 -5.79
N ILE A 92 -6.96 4.49 -5.03
CA ILE A 92 -7.00 3.03 -5.07
C ILE A 92 -8.41 2.65 -5.50
N SER A 93 -8.53 1.84 -6.54
CA SER A 93 -9.83 1.33 -6.98
C SER A 93 -9.81 -0.16 -7.22
N LEU A 94 -10.90 -0.85 -6.87
CA LEU A 94 -11.06 -2.25 -7.19
C LEU A 94 -11.51 -2.38 -8.65
N ASN A 95 -10.76 -3.14 -9.44
CA ASN A 95 -11.12 -3.41 -10.82
C ASN A 95 -12.05 -4.63 -10.93
N LYS A 96 -12.65 -4.80 -12.12
CA LYS A 96 -13.62 -5.85 -12.41
C LYS A 96 -13.05 -7.27 -12.29
N SER A 97 -11.73 -7.41 -12.32
CA SER A 97 -11.02 -8.69 -12.20
C SER A 97 -10.64 -9.03 -10.76
N GLY A 98 -11.02 -8.21 -9.77
CA GLY A 98 -10.68 -8.40 -8.36
C GLY A 98 -9.27 -7.96 -7.96
N GLY A 99 -8.54 -7.32 -8.88
CA GLY A 99 -7.29 -6.64 -8.57
C GLY A 99 -7.52 -5.18 -8.21
N PHE A 100 -6.50 -4.53 -7.69
CA PHE A 100 -6.54 -3.12 -7.34
C PHE A 100 -5.73 -2.30 -8.35
N ASP A 101 -6.31 -1.19 -8.81
CA ASP A 101 -5.61 -0.19 -9.58
C ASP A 101 -5.15 0.91 -8.62
N LEU A 102 -3.88 1.30 -8.75
CA LEU A 102 -3.23 2.35 -7.97
C LEU A 102 -2.87 3.50 -8.90
N SER A 103 -3.44 4.67 -8.63
CA SER A 103 -3.11 5.93 -9.30
C SER A 103 -2.48 6.89 -8.31
N ILE A 104 -1.35 7.48 -8.66
CA ILE A 104 -0.68 8.50 -7.85
C ILE A 104 -0.63 9.78 -8.68
N ASN A 105 -1.32 10.81 -8.20
CA ASN A 105 -1.36 12.14 -8.81
C ASN A 105 -0.45 13.09 -8.02
N ALA A 106 0.62 13.56 -8.67
CA ALA A 106 1.53 14.56 -8.12
C ALA A 106 1.69 15.70 -9.13
N GLU A 107 1.13 16.88 -8.84
CA GLU A 107 1.12 18.12 -9.64
C GLU A 107 0.97 17.99 -11.18
N LYS A 108 1.99 17.47 -11.86
CA LYS A 108 2.10 17.35 -13.33
C LYS A 108 2.27 15.92 -13.84
N VAL A 109 2.30 14.94 -12.95
CA VAL A 109 2.56 13.54 -13.30
C VAL A 109 1.53 12.65 -12.62
N GLN A 110 0.90 11.80 -13.42
CA GLN A 110 0.06 10.71 -12.96
C GLN A 110 0.79 9.39 -13.21
N TRP A 111 1.05 8.65 -12.15
CA TRP A 111 1.51 7.26 -12.22
C TRP A 111 0.32 6.32 -12.07
N MET A 112 0.21 5.33 -12.94
CA MET A 112 -0.84 4.32 -12.87
C MET A 112 -0.24 2.93 -12.92
N GLU A 113 -0.67 2.09 -11.99
CA GLU A 113 -0.43 0.67 -11.99
C GLU A 113 -1.75 -0.05 -11.84
N THR A 114 -1.99 -1.06 -12.66
CA THR A 114 -3.27 -1.75 -12.69
C THR A 114 -3.13 -3.19 -12.23
N GLN A 115 -4.25 -3.72 -11.72
CA GLN A 115 -4.41 -5.13 -11.36
C GLN A 115 -3.36 -5.64 -10.37
N LEU A 116 -2.99 -4.80 -9.41
CA LEU A 116 -2.14 -5.18 -8.30
C LEU A 116 -2.91 -6.13 -7.37
N PRO A 117 -2.32 -7.28 -6.99
CA PRO A 117 -2.75 -8.03 -5.83
C PRO A 117 -2.74 -7.14 -4.57
N LEU A 118 -3.62 -7.43 -3.62
CA LEU A 118 -3.80 -6.63 -2.40
C LEU A 118 -2.51 -6.49 -1.58
N ASP A 119 -1.71 -7.56 -1.49
CA ASP A 119 -0.41 -7.53 -0.80
C ASP A 119 0.58 -6.61 -1.51
N LEU A 120 0.67 -6.67 -2.85
CA LEU A 120 1.54 -5.81 -3.63
C LEU A 120 1.13 -4.34 -3.56
N LEU A 121 -0.18 -4.06 -3.55
CA LEU A 121 -0.72 -2.72 -3.32
C LEU A 121 -0.22 -2.15 -1.99
N PHE A 122 -0.38 -2.90 -0.89
CA PHE A 122 0.05 -2.42 0.43
C PHE A 122 1.57 -2.32 0.56
N LEU A 123 2.35 -3.21 -0.08
CA LEU A 123 3.80 -3.07 -0.16
C LEU A 123 4.19 -1.73 -0.80
N LYS A 124 3.49 -1.34 -1.88
CA LYS A 124 3.73 -0.05 -2.53
C LYS A 124 3.36 1.12 -1.64
N LEU A 125 2.21 1.09 -0.98
CA LEU A 125 1.81 2.15 -0.05
C LEU A 125 2.81 2.34 1.10
N LEU A 126 3.27 1.24 1.71
CA LEU A 126 4.31 1.31 2.74
C LEU A 126 5.63 1.85 2.18
N ALA A 127 5.99 1.49 0.95
CA ALA A 127 7.20 1.99 0.29
C ALA A 127 7.18 3.51 0.10
N LEU A 128 6.00 4.11 -0.10
CA LEU A 128 5.82 5.54 -0.29
C LEU A 128 6.13 6.38 0.96
N ASP A 129 6.07 5.78 2.15
CA ASP A 129 6.40 6.42 3.44
C ASP A 129 7.92 6.55 3.65
N TYR A 130 8.75 5.85 2.86
CA TYR A 130 10.20 5.92 2.99
C TYR A 130 10.81 6.98 2.09
N THR A 131 11.78 7.68 2.66
CA THR A 131 12.70 8.53 1.90
C THR A 131 13.69 7.67 1.08
N PRO A 132 14.27 8.22 0.01
CA PRO A 132 15.33 7.55 -0.75
C PRO A 132 16.59 7.21 0.08
N GLU A 133 16.80 7.86 1.22
CA GLU A 133 17.91 7.57 2.13
C GLU A 133 17.63 6.35 3.00
N GLU A 134 16.42 6.25 3.56
CA GLU A 134 15.95 5.06 4.29
C GLU A 134 15.93 3.82 3.37
N PHE A 135 15.53 4.01 2.11
CA PHE A 135 15.57 2.92 1.13
C PHE A 135 17.00 2.47 0.78
N ARG A 136 17.96 3.41 0.68
CA ARG A 136 19.37 3.07 0.46
C ARG A 136 19.99 2.36 1.67
N ALA A 137 19.65 2.78 2.89
CA ALA A 137 20.06 2.09 4.11
C ALA A 137 19.50 0.66 4.21
N LEU A 138 18.33 0.41 3.61
CA LEU A 138 17.72 -0.92 3.52
C LEU A 138 18.43 -1.86 2.53
N ALA A 139 18.91 -1.33 1.41
CA ALA A 139 19.49 -2.11 0.32
C ALA A 139 20.92 -2.64 0.61
N GLY A 140 21.60 -2.04 1.60
CA GLY A 140 22.99 -2.36 1.97
C GLY A 140 24.00 -1.43 1.33
#